data_AF-A0A415RJA8-F1
#
_entry.id   AF-A0A415RJA8-F1
#
_cell.length_a   1.000
_cell.length_b   1.000
_cell.length_c   1.000
_cell.angle_alpha   90.00
_cell.angle_beta   90.00
_cell.angle_gamma   90.00
#
_symmetry.space_group_name_H-M   'P 1'
#
loop_
_entity.id
_entity.type
_entity.pdbx_description
1 polymer ?
#
loop_
_entity_poly.entity_id
_entity_poly.type
_entity_poly.pdbx_seq_one_letter_code
_entity_poly.pdbx_strand_id
1 'polypeptide(L)'
;MSKFVNANGNELNKDVLLWSGSHTGYSHDLTLSDDALKFKELIILSDNSAVIAPVIDGQILFSGVVNNWTVTNMAFKYTQATKLLHIDNCRWTNSSNNSSTTVTKVYGRY
;
A
#
# COMPACT_ATOMS: atom_id res chain seq x y z
N MET A 1 20.38 -3.02 3.91
CA MET A 1 20.18 -1.97 4.93
C MET A 1 20.31 -2.60 6.30
N SER A 2 21.05 -1.97 7.21
CA SER A 2 21.18 -2.41 8.61
C SER A 2 19.87 -2.17 9.37
N LYS A 3 19.44 -3.14 10.17
CA LYS A 3 18.21 -3.04 10.98
C LYS A 3 18.41 -2.08 12.15
N PHE A 4 17.42 -1.22 12.40
CA PHE A 4 17.42 -0.37 13.59
C PHE A 4 16.84 -1.17 14.76
N VAL A 5 17.71 -1.65 15.65
CA VAL A 5 17.36 -2.56 16.75
C VAL A 5 17.57 -1.91 18.11
N ASN A 6 16.79 -2.31 19.10
CA ASN A 6 17.02 -1.93 20.50
C ASN A 6 18.16 -2.75 21.13
N ALA A 7 18.47 -2.47 22.41
CA ALA A 7 19.50 -3.18 23.17
C ALA A 7 19.27 -4.70 23.28
N ASN A 8 18.04 -5.18 23.05
CA ASN A 8 17.67 -6.59 23.08
C ASN A 8 17.68 -7.24 21.69
N GLY A 9 18.09 -6.51 20.64
CA GLY A 9 18.11 -6.99 19.26
C GLY A 9 16.75 -6.95 18.54
N ASN A 10 15.71 -6.37 19.15
CA ASN A 10 14.40 -6.23 18.52
C ASN A 10 14.39 -5.05 17.56
N GLU A 11 13.90 -5.27 16.33
CA GLU A 11 13.77 -4.24 15.31
C GLU A 11 12.67 -3.24 15.68
N LEU A 12 13.04 -1.97 15.86
CA LEU A 12 12.18 -0.92 16.43
C LEU A 12 11.24 -0.28 15.40
N ASN A 13 11.53 -0.38 14.11
CA ASN A 13 10.76 0.25 13.02
C ASN A 13 10.37 -0.77 11.93
N LYS A 14 10.02 -1.99 12.34
CA LYS A 14 9.66 -3.03 11.37
C LYS A 14 8.30 -2.73 10.76
N ASP A 15 8.23 -2.76 9.43
CA ASP A 15 6.98 -2.71 8.68
C ASP A 15 6.04 -3.86 9.12
N VAL A 16 4.79 -3.53 9.44
CA VAL A 16 3.79 -4.49 9.91
C VAL A 16 3.01 -5.00 8.70
N LEU A 17 3.00 -6.32 8.48
CA LEU A 17 2.21 -6.92 7.40
C LEU A 17 0.71 -6.85 7.75
N LEU A 18 -0.04 -6.09 6.96
CA LEU A 18 -1.49 -5.89 7.14
C LEU A 18 -2.31 -6.80 6.24
N TRP A 19 -1.81 -7.11 5.05
CA TRP A 19 -2.46 -8.01 4.11
C TRP A 19 -1.43 -8.68 3.21
N SER A 20 -1.70 -9.93 2.82
CA SER A 20 -0.95 -10.65 1.79
C SER A 20 -1.87 -11.55 0.97
N GLY A 21 -1.65 -11.60 -0.33
CA GLY A 21 -2.42 -12.43 -1.25
C GLY A 21 -1.99 -12.19 -2.69
N SER A 22 -2.90 -12.43 -3.62
CA SER A 22 -2.75 -12.04 -5.02
C SER A 22 -4.12 -11.63 -5.54
N HIS A 23 -4.31 -10.34 -5.81
CA HIS A 23 -5.55 -9.81 -6.36
C HIS A 23 -5.24 -8.96 -7.59
N THR A 24 -5.75 -9.34 -8.75
CA THR A 24 -5.55 -8.63 -10.02
C THR A 24 -6.82 -7.91 -10.42
N GLY A 25 -6.72 -6.60 -10.68
CA GLY A 25 -7.88 -5.79 -11.06
C GLY A 25 -7.57 -4.32 -11.31
N TYR A 26 -8.61 -3.57 -11.70
CA TYR A 26 -8.63 -2.10 -11.70
C TYR A 26 -9.12 -1.52 -10.36
N SER A 27 -9.53 -2.39 -9.45
CA SER A 27 -9.77 -2.06 -8.05
C SER A 27 -9.46 -3.27 -7.18
N HIS A 28 -9.23 -3.00 -5.89
CA HIS A 28 -8.92 -4.02 -4.88
C HIS A 28 -9.68 -3.74 -3.60
N ASP A 29 -10.41 -4.74 -3.11
CA ASP A 29 -11.03 -4.73 -1.79
C ASP A 29 -10.26 -5.66 -0.87
N LEU A 30 -9.53 -5.09 0.09
CA LEU A 30 -8.60 -5.82 0.95
C LEU A 30 -9.01 -5.66 2.41
N THR A 31 -9.34 -6.75 3.10
CA THR A 31 -9.55 -6.72 4.55
C THR A 31 -8.21 -6.81 5.28
N LEU A 32 -7.84 -5.75 5.99
CA LEU A 32 -6.57 -5.66 6.69
C LEU A 32 -6.65 -6.33 8.07
N SER A 33 -5.52 -6.89 8.53
CA SER A 33 -5.42 -7.54 9.84
C SER A 33 -5.53 -6.54 11.00
N ASP A 34 -5.15 -5.28 10.77
CA ASP A 34 -5.06 -4.22 11.76
C ASP A 34 -5.58 -2.90 11.20
N ASP A 35 -5.77 -1.92 12.08
CA ASP A 35 -6.24 -0.60 11.67
C ASP A 35 -5.15 0.14 10.87
N ALA A 36 -5.44 0.49 9.61
CA ALA A 36 -4.54 1.25 8.76
C ALA A 36 -4.24 2.66 9.30
N LEU A 37 -5.18 3.27 10.02
CA LEU A 37 -5.06 4.68 10.42
C LEU A 37 -4.10 4.94 11.58
N LYS A 38 -3.57 3.88 12.22
CA LYS A 38 -2.56 4.00 13.29
C LYS A 38 -1.13 4.19 12.76
N PHE A 39 -0.93 3.94 11.46
CA PHE A 39 0.36 4.04 10.80
C PHE A 39 0.54 5.44 10.21
N LYS A 40 1.79 5.86 9.97
CA LYS A 40 2.10 7.11 9.25
C LYS A 40 2.02 6.95 7.73
N GLU A 41 2.26 5.73 7.23
CA GLU A 41 2.13 5.41 5.83
C GLU A 41 1.80 3.93 5.62
N LEU A 42 1.15 3.64 4.49
CA LEU A 42 0.98 2.30 3.97
C LEU A 42 1.93 2.07 2.79
N ILE A 43 2.42 0.85 2.66
CA ILE A 43 3.25 0.41 1.53
C ILE A 43 2.49 -0.70 0.82
N ILE A 44 2.03 -0.41 -0.39
CA ILE A 44 1.27 -1.33 -1.23
C ILE A 44 2.22 -1.91 -2.27
N LEU A 45 2.49 -3.21 -2.18
CA LEU A 45 3.26 -3.93 -3.19
C LEU A 45 2.32 -4.34 -4.32
N SER A 46 2.58 -3.80 -5.50
CA SER A 46 1.77 -4.01 -6.70
C SER A 46 2.65 -4.25 -7.90
N ASP A 47 2.47 -5.39 -8.57
CA ASP A 47 3.35 -5.90 -9.61
C ASP A 47 4.83 -5.89 -9.15
N ASN A 48 5.67 -5.07 -9.80
CA ASN A 48 7.09 -4.89 -9.50
C ASN A 48 7.38 -3.52 -8.85
N SER A 49 6.38 -2.92 -8.22
CA SER A 49 6.44 -1.57 -7.66
C SER A 49 5.90 -1.53 -6.23
N ALA A 50 6.32 -0.50 -5.48
CA ALA A 50 5.78 -0.19 -4.17
C ALA A 50 5.18 1.22 -4.19
N VAL A 51 3.89 1.34 -3.89
CA VAL A 51 3.22 2.64 -3.69
C VAL A 51 3.24 2.95 -2.20
N ILE A 52 3.77 4.10 -1.82
CA ILE A 52 3.84 4.58 -0.43
C ILE A 52 2.78 5.64 -0.23
N ALA A 53 1.73 5.33 0.52
CA ALA A 53 0.58 6.20 0.74
C ALA A 53 0.62 6.79 2.17
N PRO A 54 0.80 8.11 2.33
CA PRO A 54 0.76 8.76 3.64
C PRO A 54 -0.60 8.62 4.31
N VAL A 55 -0.59 8.52 5.64
CA VAL A 55 -1.78 8.63 6.48
C VAL A 55 -1.69 9.94 7.25
N ILE A 56 -2.61 10.86 6.98
CA ILE A 56 -2.64 12.19 7.57
C ILE A 56 -4.08 12.49 8.01
N ASP A 57 -4.23 12.96 9.25
CA ASP A 57 -5.52 13.38 9.82
C ASP A 57 -6.65 12.34 9.66
N GLY A 58 -6.31 11.06 9.84
CA GLY A 58 -7.25 9.94 9.73
C GLY A 58 -7.64 9.55 8.30
N GLN A 59 -6.88 10.02 7.29
CA GLN A 59 -7.10 9.70 5.88
C GLN A 59 -5.86 9.11 5.24
N ILE A 60 -6.04 8.10 4.38
CA ILE A 60 -4.98 7.57 3.51
C ILE A 60 -5.00 8.40 2.24
N LEU A 61 -3.91 9.13 1.96
CA LEU A 61 -3.85 10.03 0.82
C LEU A 61 -3.58 9.27 -0.48
N PHE A 62 -4.10 9.83 -1.58
CA PHE A 62 -3.77 9.39 -2.93
C PHE A 62 -2.24 9.32 -3.12
N SER A 63 -1.79 8.26 -3.76
CA SER A 63 -0.36 8.08 -4.03
C SER A 63 -0.12 7.32 -5.32
N GLY A 64 1.13 7.31 -5.76
CA GLY A 64 1.55 6.58 -6.93
C GLY A 64 3.05 6.44 -7.01
N VAL A 65 3.50 5.67 -7.99
CA VAL A 65 4.91 5.44 -8.26
C VAL A 65 5.13 5.36 -9.75
N VAL A 66 6.24 5.94 -10.20
CA VAL A 66 6.73 5.81 -11.57
C VAL A 66 7.81 4.73 -11.58
N ASN A 67 7.64 3.71 -12.42
CA ASN A 67 8.61 2.63 -12.57
C ASN A 67 8.66 2.18 -14.03
N ASN A 68 9.88 2.12 -14.60
CA ASN A 68 10.13 1.68 -15.97
C ASN A 68 9.16 2.28 -17.01
N TRP A 69 9.02 3.61 -17.02
CA TRP A 69 8.13 4.36 -17.92
C TRP A 69 6.63 4.09 -17.74
N THR A 70 6.24 3.37 -16.69
CA THR A 70 4.85 3.17 -16.28
C THR A 70 4.52 3.99 -15.04
N VAL A 71 3.28 4.46 -14.94
CA VAL A 71 2.78 5.16 -13.76
C VAL A 71 1.71 4.30 -13.12
N THR A 72 1.90 3.92 -11.86
CA THR A 72 0.84 3.29 -11.05
C THR A 72 0.32 4.33 -10.08
N ASN A 73 -0.96 4.67 -10.17
CA ASN A 73 -1.64 5.55 -9.23
C ASN A 73 -2.73 4.80 -8.48
N MET A 74 -2.92 5.17 -7.22
CA MET A 74 -3.86 4.54 -6.30
C MET A 74 -4.59 5.60 -5.50
N ALA A 75 -5.92 5.57 -5.58
CA ALA A 75 -6.80 6.26 -4.66
C ALA A 75 -7.33 5.26 -3.62
N PHE A 76 -7.57 5.75 -2.41
CA PHE A 76 -7.89 4.91 -1.27
C PHE A 76 -9.21 5.34 -0.63
N LYS A 77 -10.03 4.36 -0.25
CA LYS A 77 -11.16 4.53 0.66
C LYS A 77 -11.04 3.46 1.74
N TYR A 78 -11.12 3.86 3.00
CA TYR A 78 -10.91 2.94 4.11
C TYR A 78 -12.08 2.97 5.08
N THR A 79 -12.62 1.80 5.38
CA THR A 79 -13.70 1.63 6.37
C THR A 79 -13.09 1.06 7.64
N GLN A 80 -12.83 1.92 8.63
CA GLN A 80 -12.14 1.53 9.87
C GLN A 80 -12.85 0.40 10.62
N ALA A 81 -14.19 0.41 10.68
CA ALA A 81 -14.98 -0.59 11.40
C ALA A 81 -14.77 -2.02 10.87
N THR A 82 -14.62 -2.18 9.56
CA THR A 82 -14.41 -3.48 8.90
C THR A 82 -12.96 -3.71 8.50
N LYS A 83 -12.09 -2.72 8.71
CA LYS A 83 -10.70 -2.68 8.22
C LYS A 83 -10.61 -2.93 6.71
N LEU A 84 -11.66 -2.58 5.97
CA LEU A 84 -11.71 -2.76 4.53
C LEU A 84 -11.01 -1.58 3.86
N LEU A 85 -9.91 -1.88 3.18
CA LEU A 85 -9.21 -0.96 2.31
C LEU A 85 -9.65 -1.21 0.86
N HIS A 86 -10.38 -0.25 0.32
CA HIS A 86 -10.67 -0.18 -1.09
C HIS A 86 -9.61 0.65 -1.80
N ILE A 87 -9.05 0.10 -2.87
CA ILE A 87 -8.04 0.75 -3.71
C ILE A 87 -8.62 0.85 -5.11
N ASP A 88 -8.85 2.08 -5.57
CA ASP A 88 -9.09 2.37 -6.99
C ASP A 88 -7.71 2.58 -7.64
N ASN A 89 -7.30 1.68 -8.54
CA ASN A 89 -5.95 1.72 -9.12
C ASN A 89 -5.98 1.79 -10.65
N CYS A 90 -4.91 2.36 -11.20
CA CYS A 90 -4.66 2.33 -12.62
C CYS A 90 -3.15 2.26 -12.87
N ARG A 91 -2.71 1.39 -13.78
CA ARG A 91 -1.34 1.42 -14.29
C ARG A 91 -1.33 1.86 -15.74
N TRP A 92 -0.84 3.07 -15.95
CA TRP A 92 -0.63 3.66 -17.27
C TRP A 92 0.69 3.16 -17.85
N THR A 93 0.61 2.44 -18.96
CA THR A 93 1.80 1.97 -19.70
C THR A 93 2.21 2.94 -20.80
N ASN A 94 1.32 3.86 -21.18
CA ASN A 94 1.54 5.02 -22.04
C ASN A 94 0.37 6.02 -21.85
N SER A 95 0.31 7.09 -22.65
CA SER A 95 -0.72 8.14 -22.54
C SER A 95 -2.15 7.70 -22.88
N SER A 96 -2.33 6.53 -23.49
CA SER A 96 -3.62 6.08 -24.05
C SER A 96 -4.05 4.69 -23.56
N ASN A 97 -3.15 3.96 -22.87
CA ASN A 97 -3.40 2.60 -22.41
C ASN A 97 -3.19 2.51 -20.91
N ASN A 98 -4.19 1.94 -20.23
CA ASN A 98 -4.07 1.47 -18.87
C ASN A 98 -4.16 -0.06 -18.80
N SER A 99 -3.78 -0.57 -17.64
CA SER A 99 -3.85 -2.00 -17.31
C SER A 99 -4.21 -2.17 -15.84
N SER A 100 -4.80 -3.31 -15.52
CA SER A 100 -4.95 -3.79 -14.15
C SER A 100 -3.58 -3.93 -13.49
N THR A 101 -3.55 -3.88 -12.16
CA THR A 101 -2.37 -4.28 -11.38
C THR A 101 -2.66 -5.48 -10.51
N THR A 102 -1.61 -6.13 -10.03
CA THR A 102 -1.70 -7.22 -9.06
C THR A 102 -1.14 -6.77 -7.72
N VAL A 103 -2.01 -6.56 -6.73
CA VAL A 103 -1.59 -6.25 -5.36
C VAL A 103 -1.27 -7.56 -4.64
N THR A 104 -0.10 -7.61 -4.01
CA THR A 104 0.41 -8.81 -3.35
C THR A 104 0.57 -8.65 -1.84
N LYS A 105 0.90 -7.45 -1.38
CA LYS A 105 1.06 -7.14 0.06
C LYS A 105 0.68 -5.71 0.37
N VAL A 106 0.21 -5.51 1.60
CA VAL A 106 0.07 -4.20 2.22
C VAL A 106 0.80 -4.23 3.55
N TYR A 107 1.69 -3.26 3.76
CA TYR A 107 2.37 -3.04 5.03
C TYR A 107 1.96 -1.69 5.63
N GLY A 108 1.93 -1.60 6.96
CA GLY A 108 1.85 -0.34 7.68
C GLY A 108 3.20 0.01 8.31
N ARG A 109 3.60 1.29 8.24
CA ARG A 109 4.82 1.83 8.85
C ARG A 109 4.51 2.97 9.81
N TYR A 110 5.16 2.95 10.99
CA TYR A 110 4.98 3.92 12.08
C TYR A 110 5.77 5.21 11.90
#